data_AF-A0A358PKY0-F1
#
_entry.id   AF-A0A358PKY0-F1
#
_cell.length_a   1.000
_cell.length_b   1.000
_cell.length_c   1.000
_cell.angle_alpha   90.00
_cell.angle_beta   90.00
_cell.angle_gamma   90.00
#
_symmetry.space_group_name_H-M   'P 1'
#
loop_
_entity.id
_entity.type
_entity.pdbx_description
1 polymer ?
#
loop_
_entity_poly.entity_id
_entity_poly.type
_entity_poly.pdbx_seq_one_letter_code
_entity_poly.pdbx_strand_id
1 'polypeptide(L)'
;MLEINRSSELTEMKKPTADGFKCIEPQSKMTPHEAQKYWDSKFDKENNPVKYGGGSYEDVKNYSQENKHENVEAHHMPADASSTLDRAEGPCIEMKKEDHRKTASCGNSIEAREYRAKQKELIDKGDFRGAIQMDIDDIRGKFGDKYDAQIKEMLEYVDKLEQGGKI
;
A
#
# COMPACT_ATOMS: atom_id res chain seq x y z
N MET A 1 61.30 18.19 21.31
CA MET A 1 60.11 18.22 22.17
C MET A 1 58.89 18.13 21.25
N LEU A 2 58.34 16.92 21.17
CA LEU A 2 57.02 16.48 20.70
C LEU A 2 56.46 17.03 19.37
N GLU A 3 56.56 16.17 18.34
CA GLU A 3 55.71 16.18 17.15
C GLU A 3 54.28 15.79 17.54
N ILE A 4 53.28 16.55 17.09
CA ILE A 4 51.86 16.25 17.30
C ILE A 4 51.31 15.65 16.01
N ASN A 5 51.23 14.32 15.98
CA ASN A 5 50.52 13.53 14.98
C ASN A 5 49.00 13.76 15.14
N ARG A 6 48.35 14.27 14.10
CA ARG A 6 46.90 14.55 14.06
C ARG A 6 46.18 13.53 13.18
N SER A 7 46.27 12.25 13.56
CA SER A 7 45.61 11.14 12.84
C SER A 7 45.21 10.02 13.81
N SER A 8 44.11 10.20 14.54
CA SER A 8 43.25 9.12 15.07
C SER A 8 42.16 9.67 16.01
N GLU A 9 41.18 10.38 15.47
CA GLU A 9 39.90 10.57 16.18
C GLU A 9 38.77 10.08 15.27
N LEU A 10 38.72 8.75 15.14
CA LEU A 10 37.54 8.04 14.71
C LEU A 10 37.31 6.92 15.72
N THR A 11 36.03 6.71 16.01
CA THR A 11 35.42 5.59 16.73
C THR A 11 35.43 5.63 18.26
N GLU A 12 34.53 6.43 18.84
CA GLU A 12 33.75 6.00 20.00
C GLU A 12 32.30 6.50 19.86
N MET A 13 31.52 5.84 19.00
CA MET A 13 30.07 5.87 19.15
C MET A 13 29.74 5.11 20.44
N LYS A 14 29.38 5.86 21.49
CA LYS A 14 28.80 5.33 22.72
C LYS A 14 27.69 4.35 22.38
N LYS A 15 27.92 3.07 22.69
CA LYS A 15 26.87 2.05 22.67
C LYS A 15 25.74 2.52 23.60
N PRO A 16 24.49 2.58 23.16
CA PRO A 16 23.38 2.92 24.04
C PRO A 16 23.27 1.84 25.12
N THR A 17 23.28 2.30 26.37
CA THR A 17 23.11 1.51 27.59
C THR A 17 21.76 0.80 27.59
N ALA A 18 21.79 -0.50 27.91
CA ALA A 18 20.70 -1.45 27.84
C ALA A 18 19.64 -1.29 28.96
N ASP A 19 19.21 -0.06 29.23
CA ASP A 19 18.16 0.22 30.22
C ASP A 19 16.88 0.63 29.49
N GLY A 20 16.11 -0.36 29.05
CA GLY A 20 14.81 -0.12 28.40
C GLY A 20 14.18 -1.30 27.67
N PHE A 21 14.93 -2.37 27.40
CA PHE A 21 14.31 -3.61 26.93
C PHE A 21 13.64 -4.32 28.10
N LYS A 22 12.33 -4.08 28.27
CA LYS A 22 11.48 -5.02 29.01
C LYS A 22 11.66 -6.38 28.36
N CYS A 23 12.27 -7.32 29.08
CA CYS A 23 12.29 -8.73 28.71
C CYS A 23 10.83 -9.19 28.60
N ILE A 24 10.32 -9.24 27.38
CA ILE A 24 9.12 -9.98 27.08
C ILE A 24 9.56 -11.43 27.23
N GLU A 25 9.18 -12.09 28.33
CA GLU A 25 9.40 -13.52 28.48
C GLU A 25 8.70 -14.23 27.31
N PRO A 26 9.42 -14.92 26.41
CA PRO A 26 8.77 -15.62 25.33
C PRO A 26 8.01 -16.81 25.96
N GLN A 27 6.68 -16.84 25.82
CA GLN A 27 5.83 -17.94 26.25
C GLN A 27 6.02 -19.24 25.43
N SER A 28 7.22 -19.48 24.91
CA SER A 28 7.56 -20.64 24.10
C SER A 28 9.06 -20.89 24.25
N LYS A 29 9.45 -22.15 24.50
CA LYS A 29 10.85 -22.58 24.63
C LYS A 29 11.55 -22.53 23.26
N MET A 30 11.72 -21.34 22.69
CA MET A 30 12.44 -21.14 21.44
C MET A 30 13.94 -21.19 21.71
N THR A 31 14.65 -21.95 20.88
CA THR A 31 16.11 -21.95 20.83
C THR A 31 16.64 -20.58 20.40
N PRO A 32 17.89 -20.22 20.71
CA PRO A 32 18.49 -18.96 20.25
C PRO A 32 18.42 -18.77 18.73
N HIS A 33 18.51 -19.85 17.96
CA HIS A 33 18.38 -19.82 16.50
C HIS A 33 16.95 -19.49 16.04
N GLU A 34 15.94 -20.07 16.70
CA GLU A 34 14.53 -19.75 16.42
C GLU A 34 14.18 -18.32 16.81
N ALA A 35 14.73 -17.82 17.92
CA ALA A 35 14.54 -16.44 18.36
C ALA A 35 15.16 -15.45 17.36
N GLN A 36 16.38 -15.72 16.88
CA GLN A 36 17.03 -14.89 15.85
C GLN A 36 16.18 -14.84 14.58
N LYS A 37 15.75 -16.01 14.06
CA LYS A 37 14.90 -16.08 12.87
C LYS A 37 13.57 -15.34 13.03
N TYR A 38 12.98 -15.37 14.23
CA TYR A 38 11.76 -14.63 14.53
C TYR A 38 12.00 -13.12 14.49
N TRP A 39 13.07 -12.63 15.11
CA TRP A 39 13.42 -11.21 15.10
C TRP A 39 13.82 -10.72 13.72
N ASP A 40 14.61 -11.49 12.96
CA ASP A 40 14.96 -11.16 11.57
C ASP A 40 13.69 -11.05 10.72
N SER A 41 12.77 -12.02 10.80
CA SER A 41 11.50 -11.95 10.07
C SER A 41 10.60 -10.78 10.51
N LYS A 42 10.63 -10.40 11.78
CA LYS A 42 9.89 -9.25 12.30
C LYS A 42 10.49 -7.93 11.81
N PHE A 43 11.81 -7.78 11.92
CA PHE A 43 12.53 -6.62 11.42
C PHE A 43 12.39 -6.47 9.90
N ASP A 44 12.45 -7.57 9.14
CA ASP A 44 12.25 -7.55 7.70
C ASP A 44 10.83 -7.12 7.33
N LYS A 45 9.80 -7.60 8.04
CA LYS A 45 8.41 -7.19 7.79
C LYS A 45 8.13 -5.73 8.15
N GLU A 46 8.80 -5.22 9.18
CA GLU A 46 8.64 -3.83 9.63
C GLU A 46 9.41 -2.84 8.72
N ASN A 47 10.58 -3.24 8.21
CA ASN A 47 11.41 -2.38 7.36
C ASN A 47 11.22 -2.62 5.86
N ASN A 48 10.61 -3.74 5.46
CA ASN A 48 10.28 -4.10 4.09
C ASN A 48 8.90 -4.79 4.07
N PRO A 49 7.81 -4.02 4.29
CA PRO A 49 6.47 -4.59 4.27
C PRO A 49 6.22 -5.26 2.92
N VAL A 50 5.65 -6.47 2.97
CA VAL A 50 5.25 -7.18 1.76
C VAL A 50 4.24 -6.31 1.02
N LYS A 51 4.59 -5.86 -0.19
CA LYS A 51 3.72 -5.08 -1.06
C LYS A 51 2.84 -6.03 -1.88
N TYR A 52 1.54 -5.74 -1.95
CA TYR A 52 0.53 -6.57 -2.63
C TYR A 52 -0.02 -5.93 -3.90
N GLY A 53 0.23 -4.63 -4.11
CA GLY A 53 -0.12 -3.92 -5.34
C GLY A 53 -1.29 -2.94 -5.16
N GLY A 54 -1.47 -2.33 -3.99
CA GLY A 54 -2.32 -1.14 -3.82
C GLY A 54 -1.51 0.15 -3.69
N GLY A 55 -2.11 1.28 -4.04
CA GLY A 55 -1.47 2.60 -3.92
C GLY A 55 -1.92 3.57 -4.99
N SER A 56 -1.05 4.48 -5.42
CA SER A 56 -1.28 5.30 -6.61
C SER A 56 -1.21 4.47 -7.90
N TYR A 57 -1.84 4.92 -8.98
CA TYR A 57 -1.73 4.26 -10.29
C TYR A 57 -0.28 4.03 -10.71
N GLU A 58 0.58 5.03 -10.50
CA GLU A 58 2.01 4.93 -10.82
C GLU A 58 2.71 3.86 -9.97
N ASP A 59 2.47 3.84 -8.66
CA ASP A 59 3.05 2.85 -7.75
C ASP A 59 2.61 1.42 -8.08
N VAL A 60 1.34 1.23 -8.41
CA VAL A 60 0.78 -0.08 -8.78
C VAL A 60 1.38 -0.54 -10.11
N LYS A 61 1.47 0.36 -11.10
CA LYS A 61 2.07 0.03 -12.40
C LYS A 61 3.55 -0.33 -12.28
N ASN A 62 4.32 0.41 -11.49
CA ASN A 62 5.73 0.12 -11.23
C ASN A 62 5.89 -1.22 -10.50
N TYR A 63 5.06 -1.47 -9.48
CA TYR A 63 5.03 -2.74 -8.76
C TYR A 63 4.80 -3.94 -9.69
N SER A 64 3.80 -3.88 -10.57
CA SER A 64 3.53 -4.97 -11.52
C SER A 64 4.71 -5.20 -12.47
N GLN A 65 5.37 -4.14 -12.93
CA GLN A 65 6.50 -4.22 -13.86
C GLN A 65 7.74 -4.79 -13.21
N GLU A 66 8.11 -4.29 -12.03
CA GLU A 66 9.30 -4.73 -11.28
C GLU A 66 9.20 -6.21 -10.89
N ASN A 67 7.99 -6.65 -10.51
CA ASN A 67 7.73 -8.05 -10.15
C ASN A 67 7.38 -8.93 -11.36
N LYS A 68 7.36 -8.37 -12.58
CA LYS A 68 7.04 -9.07 -13.84
C LYS A 68 5.70 -9.83 -13.76
N HIS A 69 4.71 -9.23 -13.11
CA HIS A 69 3.37 -9.79 -13.05
C HIS A 69 2.73 -9.72 -14.44
N GLU A 70 2.35 -10.88 -14.97
CA GLU A 70 1.71 -10.99 -16.27
C GLU A 70 0.18 -10.98 -16.15
N ASN A 71 -0.50 -10.45 -17.16
CA ASN A 71 -1.97 -10.42 -17.25
C ASN A 71 -2.66 -9.69 -16.08
N VAL A 72 -1.99 -8.71 -15.48
CA VAL A 72 -2.55 -7.79 -14.49
C VAL A 72 -2.76 -6.40 -15.08
N GLU A 73 -3.69 -5.64 -14.52
CA GLU A 73 -3.96 -4.23 -14.83
C GLU A 73 -4.18 -3.47 -13.52
N ALA A 74 -3.79 -2.19 -13.49
CA ALA A 74 -4.13 -1.29 -12.40
C ALA A 74 -5.58 -0.81 -12.57
N HIS A 75 -6.42 -1.11 -11.58
CA HIS A 75 -7.81 -0.70 -11.53
C HIS A 75 -7.98 0.52 -10.63
N HIS A 76 -8.44 1.63 -11.19
CA HIS A 76 -8.73 2.87 -10.47
C HIS A 76 -9.96 2.75 -9.57
N MET A 77 -9.82 3.17 -8.32
CA MET A 77 -10.86 3.20 -7.31
C MET A 77 -10.79 4.53 -6.52
N PRO A 78 -11.63 5.54 -6.80
CA PRO A 78 -12.70 5.57 -7.79
C PRO A 78 -12.14 5.60 -9.23
N ALA A 79 -13.01 5.36 -10.23
CA ALA A 79 -12.60 5.41 -11.63
C ALA A 79 -11.95 6.77 -11.99
N ASP A 80 -10.87 6.73 -12.78
CA ASP A 80 -10.12 7.90 -13.24
C ASP A 80 -11.02 9.00 -13.82
N ALA A 81 -11.96 8.62 -14.68
CA ALA A 81 -12.92 9.55 -15.30
C ALA A 81 -13.89 10.24 -14.31
N SER A 82 -13.99 9.74 -13.08
CA SER A 82 -14.81 10.29 -12.00
C SER A 82 -14.00 11.17 -11.04
N SER A 83 -12.67 11.00 -11.00
CA SER A 83 -11.77 11.63 -10.04
C SER A 83 -11.34 13.02 -10.46
N THR A 84 -11.00 13.86 -9.48
CA THR A 84 -10.37 15.18 -9.68
C THR A 84 -8.84 15.13 -9.58
N LEU A 85 -8.28 13.98 -9.18
CA LEU A 85 -6.84 13.77 -9.08
C LEU A 85 -6.19 13.63 -10.45
N ASP A 86 -4.90 13.93 -10.53
CA ASP A 86 -4.12 13.48 -11.68
C ASP A 86 -4.17 11.96 -11.79
N ARG A 87 -4.23 11.44 -13.01
CA ARG A 87 -4.34 10.00 -13.26
C ARG A 87 -3.23 9.20 -12.59
N ALA A 88 -1.99 9.71 -12.55
CA ALA A 88 -0.89 9.01 -11.91
C ALA A 88 -1.08 8.88 -10.39
N GLU A 89 -1.80 9.83 -9.79
CA GLU A 89 -2.07 9.91 -8.34
C GLU A 89 -3.41 9.29 -7.94
N GLY A 90 -4.22 8.84 -8.91
CA GLY A 90 -5.48 8.17 -8.61
C GLY A 90 -5.25 6.88 -7.81
N PRO A 91 -6.01 6.60 -6.74
CA PRO A 91 -5.88 5.35 -6.00
C PRO A 91 -6.24 4.16 -6.90
N CYS A 92 -5.45 3.09 -6.76
CA CYS A 92 -5.52 1.90 -7.58
C CYS A 92 -5.23 0.63 -6.79
N ILE A 93 -5.71 -0.49 -7.34
CA ILE A 93 -5.25 -1.83 -7.00
C ILE A 93 -4.77 -2.57 -8.25
N GLU A 94 -3.77 -3.42 -8.09
CA GLU A 94 -3.42 -4.44 -9.07
C GLU A 94 -4.51 -5.51 -9.06
N MET A 95 -5.04 -5.84 -10.24
CA MET A 95 -5.92 -6.99 -10.39
C MET A 95 -5.70 -7.71 -11.71
N LYS A 96 -6.18 -8.95 -11.79
CA LYS A 96 -6.12 -9.69 -13.06
C LYS A 96 -6.92 -8.96 -14.13
N LYS A 97 -6.38 -8.91 -15.35
CA LYS A 97 -7.03 -8.32 -16.52
C LYS A 97 -8.42 -8.87 -16.76
N GLU A 98 -8.62 -10.18 -16.59
CA GLU A 98 -9.93 -10.84 -16.74
C GLU A 98 -10.97 -10.37 -15.73
N ASP A 99 -10.54 -10.01 -14.52
CA ASP A 99 -11.41 -9.55 -13.44
C ASP A 99 -11.69 -8.06 -13.58
N HIS A 100 -10.68 -7.29 -14.01
CA HIS A 100 -10.86 -5.88 -14.33
C HIS A 100 -11.97 -5.65 -15.37
N ARG A 101 -12.11 -6.54 -16.37
CA ARG A 101 -13.20 -6.44 -17.35
C ARG A 101 -14.60 -6.69 -16.78
N LYS A 102 -14.69 -7.25 -15.58
CA LYS A 102 -15.96 -7.54 -14.91
C LYS A 102 -16.34 -6.47 -13.88
N THR A 103 -15.45 -5.56 -13.49
CA THR A 103 -15.79 -4.50 -12.52
C THR A 103 -16.82 -3.53 -13.10
N ALA A 104 -17.68 -2.98 -12.24
CA ALA A 104 -18.84 -2.19 -12.68
C ALA A 104 -18.43 -0.89 -13.38
N SER A 105 -17.29 -0.31 -13.01
CA SER A 105 -16.76 0.89 -13.62
C SER A 105 -16.01 0.64 -14.93
N CYS A 106 -15.78 -0.61 -15.35
CA CYS A 106 -15.00 -0.96 -16.54
C CYS A 106 -15.83 -0.94 -17.84
N GLY A 107 -15.23 -0.44 -18.92
CA GLY A 107 -15.83 -0.45 -20.25
C GLY A 107 -16.78 0.72 -20.54
N ASN A 108 -17.57 0.58 -21.61
CA ASN A 108 -18.39 1.65 -22.18
C ASN A 108 -19.89 1.33 -22.23
N SER A 109 -20.36 0.37 -21.43
CA SER A 109 -21.79 0.11 -21.33
C SER A 109 -22.52 1.29 -20.65
N ILE A 110 -23.85 1.32 -20.77
CA ILE A 110 -24.67 2.34 -20.11
C ILE A 110 -24.49 2.24 -18.59
N GLU A 111 -24.52 1.02 -18.06
CA GLU A 111 -24.36 0.72 -16.64
C GLU A 111 -23.01 1.21 -16.12
N ALA A 112 -21.92 0.98 -16.87
CA ALA A 112 -20.59 1.45 -16.47
C ALA A 112 -20.48 2.98 -16.46
N ARG A 113 -21.16 3.65 -17.39
CA ARG A 113 -21.22 5.12 -17.43
C ARG A 113 -22.03 5.68 -16.27
N GLU A 114 -23.18 5.08 -15.97
CA GLU A 114 -24.01 5.46 -14.82
C GLU A 114 -23.29 5.22 -13.50
N TYR A 115 -22.56 4.11 -13.39
CA TYR A 115 -21.75 3.80 -12.22
C TYR A 115 -20.69 4.89 -11.98
N ARG A 116 -19.93 5.27 -13.02
CA ARG A 116 -18.95 6.37 -12.91
C ARG A 116 -19.61 7.72 -12.61
N ALA A 117 -20.79 7.99 -13.16
CA ALA A 117 -21.55 9.19 -12.83
C ALA A 117 -21.91 9.25 -11.34
N LYS A 118 -22.34 8.14 -10.74
CA LYS A 118 -22.61 8.06 -9.28
C LYS A 118 -21.35 8.30 -8.45
N GLN A 119 -20.21 7.72 -8.85
CA GLN A 119 -18.93 8.01 -8.20
C GLN A 119 -18.60 9.49 -8.26
N LYS A 120 -18.76 10.11 -9.43
CA LYS A 120 -18.55 11.55 -9.60
C LYS A 120 -19.47 12.39 -8.73
N GLU A 121 -20.75 12.03 -8.61
CA GLU A 121 -21.69 12.76 -7.73
C GLU A 121 -21.30 12.69 -6.25
N LEU A 122 -20.71 11.59 -5.79
CA LEU A 122 -20.19 11.46 -4.43
C LEU A 122 -18.96 12.34 -4.24
N ILE A 123 -18.01 12.27 -5.18
CA ILE A 123 -16.78 13.07 -5.15
C ILE A 123 -17.10 14.57 -5.19
N ASP A 124 -18.03 15.01 -6.04
CA ASP A 124 -18.45 16.41 -6.14
C ASP A 124 -19.12 16.92 -4.85
N LYS A 125 -19.61 16.03 -3.99
CA LYS A 125 -20.15 16.33 -2.64
C LYS A 125 -19.11 16.24 -1.53
N GLY A 126 -17.85 15.92 -1.85
CA GLY A 126 -16.78 15.69 -0.89
C GLY A 126 -16.78 14.29 -0.26
N ASP A 127 -17.54 13.34 -0.82
CA ASP A 127 -17.61 11.95 -0.34
C ASP A 127 -16.73 11.02 -1.19
N PHE A 128 -15.41 11.26 -1.15
CA PHE A 128 -14.44 10.45 -1.90
C PHE A 128 -14.41 8.99 -1.39
N ARG A 129 -14.53 8.79 -0.07
CA ARG A 129 -14.59 7.45 0.53
C ARG A 129 -15.86 6.69 0.12
N GLY A 130 -16.99 7.35 -0.02
CA GLY A 130 -18.20 6.73 -0.56
C GLY A 130 -17.98 6.20 -1.98
N ALA A 131 -17.29 6.97 -2.84
CA ALA A 131 -16.97 6.55 -4.20
C ALA A 131 -16.01 5.35 -4.24
N ILE A 132 -15.04 5.29 -3.32
CA ILE A 132 -14.16 4.11 -3.12
C ILE A 132 -14.97 2.91 -2.64
N GLN A 133 -15.86 3.11 -1.65
CA GLN A 133 -16.63 2.03 -1.05
C GLN A 133 -17.52 1.33 -2.09
N MET A 134 -18.07 2.07 -3.06
CA MET A 134 -18.78 1.48 -4.19
C MET A 134 -17.92 0.43 -4.92
N ASP A 135 -16.66 0.74 -5.21
CA ASP A 135 -15.77 -0.20 -5.90
C ASP A 135 -15.35 -1.36 -5.01
N ILE A 136 -15.13 -1.13 -3.72
CA ILE A 136 -14.84 -2.21 -2.76
C ILE A 136 -16.00 -3.21 -2.71
N ASP A 137 -17.24 -2.71 -2.64
CA ASP A 137 -18.44 -3.54 -2.61
C ASP A 137 -18.62 -4.32 -3.92
N ASP A 138 -18.37 -3.68 -5.07
CA ASP A 138 -18.42 -4.34 -6.37
C ASP A 138 -17.37 -5.47 -6.49
N ILE A 139 -16.13 -5.18 -6.10
CA ILE A 139 -15.02 -6.13 -6.14
C ILE A 139 -15.28 -7.30 -5.20
N ARG A 140 -15.68 -7.03 -3.95
CA ARG A 140 -15.98 -8.09 -2.98
C ARG A 140 -17.21 -8.92 -3.39
N GLY A 141 -18.22 -8.28 -3.96
CA GLY A 141 -19.40 -8.96 -4.50
C GLY A 141 -19.07 -9.94 -5.63
N LYS A 142 -18.04 -9.64 -6.45
CA LYS A 142 -17.63 -10.46 -7.59
C LYS A 142 -16.52 -11.45 -7.29
N PHE A 143 -15.62 -11.12 -6.37
CA PHE A 143 -14.35 -11.83 -6.18
C PHE A 143 -14.05 -12.23 -4.74
N GLY A 144 -14.95 -11.94 -3.79
CA GLY A 144 -14.73 -12.22 -2.37
C GLY A 144 -13.55 -11.42 -1.80
N ASP A 145 -12.71 -12.10 -1.03
CA ASP A 145 -11.53 -11.54 -0.35
C ASP A 145 -10.26 -11.48 -1.21
N LYS A 146 -10.35 -11.91 -2.48
CA LYS A 146 -9.19 -12.06 -3.39
C LYS A 146 -8.29 -10.83 -3.49
N TYR A 147 -8.85 -9.63 -3.36
CA TYR A 147 -8.14 -8.36 -3.51
C TYR A 147 -8.03 -7.56 -2.20
N ASP A 148 -8.34 -8.15 -1.05
CA ASP A 148 -8.38 -7.42 0.23
C ASP A 148 -7.01 -6.85 0.64
N ALA A 149 -5.92 -7.55 0.31
CA ALA A 149 -4.57 -7.07 0.60
C ALA A 149 -4.23 -5.80 -0.21
N GLN A 150 -4.57 -5.78 -1.51
CA GLN A 150 -4.40 -4.61 -2.38
C GLN A 150 -5.32 -3.47 -1.95
N ILE A 151 -6.59 -3.77 -1.64
CA ILE A 151 -7.55 -2.77 -1.16
C ILE A 151 -7.03 -2.11 0.13
N LYS A 152 -6.46 -2.89 1.05
CA LYS A 152 -5.88 -2.35 2.28
C LYS A 152 -4.76 -1.35 1.99
N GLU A 153 -3.81 -1.70 1.12
CA GLU A 153 -2.72 -0.79 0.74
C GLU A 153 -3.23 0.48 0.04
N MET A 154 -4.24 0.34 -0.82
CA MET A 154 -4.88 1.48 -1.47
C MET A 154 -5.58 2.39 -0.45
N LEU A 155 -6.25 1.85 0.56
CA LEU A 155 -6.85 2.64 1.63
C LEU A 155 -5.81 3.35 2.49
N GLU A 156 -4.68 2.71 2.78
CA GLU A 156 -3.55 3.36 3.46
C GLU A 156 -2.96 4.52 2.63
N TYR A 157 -3.01 4.44 1.29
CA TYR A 157 -2.67 5.54 0.40
C TYR A 157 -3.72 6.66 0.42
N VAL A 158 -5.01 6.31 0.42
CA VAL A 158 -6.12 7.27 0.53
C VAL A 158 -6.03 8.07 1.83
N ASP A 159 -5.69 7.43 2.95
CA ASP A 159 -5.46 8.11 4.23
C ASP A 159 -4.39 9.21 4.11
N LYS A 160 -3.34 8.99 3.29
CA LYS A 160 -2.29 9.98 3.03
C LYS A 160 -2.77 11.13 2.14
N LEU A 161 -3.64 10.85 1.18
CA LEU A 161 -4.24 11.88 0.32
C LEU A 161 -5.15 12.81 1.15
N GLU A 162 -5.96 12.26 2.05
CA GLU A 162 -6.80 13.03 2.98
C GLU A 162 -5.96 13.88 3.93
N GLN A 163 -4.92 13.29 4.54
CA GLN A 163 -4.00 14.04 5.41
C GLN A 163 -3.26 15.16 4.66
N GLY A 164 -3.01 14.96 3.37
CA GLY A 164 -2.41 15.95 2.47
C GLY A 164 -3.39 16.98 1.91
N GLY A 165 -4.70 16.85 2.19
CA GLY A 165 -5.75 17.75 1.67
C GLY A 165 -5.92 17.68 0.14
N LYS A 166 -5.55 16.55 -0.49
CA LYS A 166 -5.71 16.33 -1.94
C LYS A 166 -7.13 15.87 -2.31
N ILE A 167 -7.83 15.27 -1.35
CA ILE A 167 -9.22 14.78 -1.44
C ILE A 167 -9.97 15.14 -0.15
#